data_AF-A0A936F4T0-F1
#
_entry.id   AF-A0A936F4T0-F1
#
_cell.length_a   1.000
_cell.length_b   1.000
_cell.length_c   1.000
_cell.angle_alpha   90.00
_cell.angle_beta   90.00
_cell.angle_gamma   90.00
#
_symmetry.space_group_name_H-M   'P 1'
#
loop_
_entity.id
_entity.type
_entity.pdbx_description
1 polymer ?
#
loop_
_entity_poly.entity_id
_entity_poly.type
_entity_poly.pdbx_seq_one_letter_code
_entity_poly.pdbx_strand_id
1 'polypeptide(L)'
;MTGFDRRALLLSGGALALGTLGLLAARPDERGGMHDTYFAGLSAALTRAGLMRPVLVIDRARLSANIAAIRASVDAARLPLRVVAKSLPSPDLLGAVMDGMGSQRLMVFSAEMLRQLAPLHPGPII
;
A
#
# COMPACT_ATOMS: atom_id res chain seq x y z
N MET A 1 27.15 -42.33 -34.27
CA MET A 1 26.79 -40.91 -34.07
C MET A 1 25.28 -40.80 -34.23
N THR A 2 24.54 -40.88 -33.13
CA THR A 2 23.07 -40.85 -33.13
C THR A 2 22.59 -39.46 -33.56
N GLY A 3 21.88 -39.40 -34.68
CA GLY A 3 21.40 -38.15 -35.28
C GLY A 3 20.33 -37.48 -34.40
N PHE A 4 20.43 -36.17 -34.22
CA PHE A 4 19.44 -35.38 -33.51
C PHE A 4 18.06 -35.53 -34.14
N ASP A 5 17.10 -36.01 -33.36
CA ASP A 5 15.72 -36.21 -33.79
C ASP A 5 14.99 -34.86 -33.84
N ARG A 6 14.65 -34.45 -35.07
CA ARG A 6 14.03 -33.15 -35.37
C ARG A 6 12.69 -32.99 -34.67
N ARG A 7 12.01 -34.11 -34.36
CA ARG A 7 10.75 -34.14 -33.60
C ARG A 7 10.97 -33.79 -32.12
N ALA A 8 12.05 -34.28 -31.51
CA ALA A 8 12.40 -33.93 -30.14
C ALA A 8 12.77 -32.43 -30.01
N LEU A 9 13.38 -31.85 -31.06
CA LEU A 9 13.66 -30.42 -31.12
C LEU A 9 12.39 -29.56 -31.25
N LEU A 10 11.43 -29.98 -32.09
CA LEU A 10 10.15 -29.28 -32.24
C LEU A 10 9.27 -29.36 -30.99
N LEU A 11 9.22 -30.51 -30.33
CA LEU A 11 8.46 -30.71 -29.10
C LEU A 11 9.06 -29.92 -27.92
N SER A 12 10.39 -29.90 -27.79
CA SER A 12 11.07 -29.11 -26.76
C SER A 12 10.99 -27.60 -27.03
N GLY A 13 11.11 -27.17 -28.29
CA GLY A 13 10.89 -25.78 -28.69
C GLY A 13 9.46 -25.28 -28.43
N GLY A 14 8.45 -26.10 -28.74
CA GLY A 14 7.05 -25.77 -28.48
C GLY A 14 6.72 -25.66 -26.99
N ALA A 15 7.26 -26.56 -26.16
CA ALA A 15 7.06 -26.52 -24.71
C ALA A 15 7.70 -25.27 -24.05
N LEU A 16 8.90 -24.86 -24.51
CA LEU A 16 9.57 -23.64 -24.03
C LEU A 16 8.80 -22.37 -24.44
N ALA A 17 8.28 -22.32 -25.66
CA ALA A 17 7.50 -21.17 -26.13
C ALA A 17 6.18 -21.00 -25.35
N LEU A 18 5.47 -22.11 -25.07
CA LEU A 18 4.23 -22.07 -24.29
C LEU A 18 4.50 -21.72 -22.81
N GLY A 19 5.55 -22.28 -22.22
CA GLY A 19 5.93 -21.98 -20.82
C GLY A 19 6.31 -20.51 -20.61
N THR A 20 7.04 -19.92 -21.55
CA THR A 20 7.43 -18.50 -21.47
C THR A 20 6.25 -17.55 -21.68
N LEU A 21 5.33 -17.85 -22.60
CA LEU A 21 4.09 -17.08 -22.77
C LEU A 21 3.19 -17.15 -21.53
N GLY A 22 3.06 -18.32 -20.90
CA GLY A 22 2.33 -18.49 -19.65
C GLY A 22 2.92 -17.66 -18.50
N LEU A 23 4.25 -17.60 -18.38
CA LEU A 23 4.93 -16.78 -17.38
C LEU A 23 4.78 -15.27 -17.64
N LEU A 24 4.78 -14.83 -18.90
CA LEU A 24 4.54 -13.44 -19.26
C LEU A 24 3.10 -13.01 -19.00
N ALA A 25 2.12 -13.89 -19.28
CA ALA A 25 0.71 -13.62 -19.00
C ALA A 25 0.38 -13.62 -17.49
N ALA A 26 1.15 -14.37 -16.69
CA ALA A 26 1.02 -14.37 -15.23
C ALA A 26 1.74 -13.20 -14.55
N ARG A 27 2.43 -12.31 -15.29
CA ARG A 27 3.05 -11.13 -14.69
C ARG A 27 1.96 -10.19 -14.17
N PRO A 28 2.00 -9.80 -12.88
CA PRO A 28 1.10 -8.80 -12.35
C PRO A 28 1.33 -7.47 -13.06
N ASP A 29 0.23 -6.80 -13.37
CA ASP A 29 0.22 -5.51 -14.04
C ASP A 29 0.95 -4.43 -13.21
N GLU A 30 1.89 -3.72 -13.82
CA GLU A 30 2.67 -2.66 -13.16
C GLU A 30 1.88 -1.34 -13.15
N ARG A 31 1.03 -1.19 -12.13
CA ARG A 31 0.17 0.01 -11.94
C ARG A 31 0.90 1.25 -11.42
N GLY A 32 2.23 1.30 -11.54
CA GLY A 32 3.10 2.34 -10.99
C GLY A 32 3.86 3.18 -12.02
N GLY A 33 3.48 3.11 -13.30
CA GLY A 33 4.17 3.81 -14.37
C GLY A 33 4.14 5.34 -14.24
N MET A 34 5.17 6.00 -14.79
CA MET A 34 5.40 7.46 -14.80
C MET A 34 4.24 8.33 -15.33
N HIS A 35 3.16 7.74 -15.85
CA HIS A 35 2.06 8.42 -16.54
C HIS A 35 0.68 8.19 -15.91
N ASP A 36 0.60 7.83 -14.62
CA ASP A 36 -0.70 7.76 -13.95
C ASP A 36 -1.37 9.16 -13.94
N THR A 37 -2.58 9.22 -14.51
CA THR A 37 -3.45 10.40 -14.56
C THR A 37 -3.62 11.08 -13.20
N TYR A 38 -3.57 10.31 -12.11
CA TYR A 38 -3.60 10.82 -10.74
C TYR A 38 -2.43 11.78 -10.46
N PHE A 39 -1.19 11.36 -10.75
CA PHE A 39 0.00 12.18 -10.49
C PHE A 39 0.13 13.34 -11.48
N ALA A 40 -0.34 13.18 -12.72
CA ALA A 40 -0.41 14.28 -13.68
C ALA A 40 -1.37 15.39 -13.19
N GLY A 41 -2.55 15.00 -12.67
CA GLY A 41 -3.50 15.92 -12.07
C GLY A 41 -2.94 16.64 -10.84
N LEU A 42 -2.26 15.89 -9.96
CA LEU A 42 -1.62 16.47 -8.77
C LEU A 42 -0.51 17.47 -9.14
N SER A 43 0.35 17.13 -10.09
CA SER A 43 1.42 18.02 -10.59
C SER A 43 0.85 19.32 -11.16
N ALA A 44 -0.21 19.23 -11.96
CA ALA A 44 -0.88 20.40 -12.51
C ALA A 44 -1.54 21.26 -11.41
N ALA A 45 -2.12 20.65 -10.38
CA ALA A 45 -2.70 21.36 -9.25
C ALA A 45 -1.63 22.11 -8.42
N LEU A 46 -0.51 21.46 -8.13
CA LEU A 46 0.64 22.08 -7.43
C LEU A 46 1.22 23.25 -8.24
N THR A 47 1.32 23.07 -9.56
CA THR A 47 1.76 24.12 -10.49
C THR A 47 0.85 25.35 -10.42
N ARG A 48 -0.46 25.15 -10.54
CA ARG A 48 -1.45 26.24 -10.45
C ARG A 48 -1.44 26.94 -9.09
N ALA A 49 -1.17 26.19 -8.01
CA ALA A 49 -1.05 26.73 -6.67
C ALA A 49 0.28 27.47 -6.41
N GLY A 50 1.20 27.53 -7.38
CA GLY A 50 2.52 28.14 -7.21
C GLY A 50 3.42 27.38 -6.23
N LEU A 51 3.13 26.11 -5.95
CA LEU A 51 3.88 25.27 -5.02
C LEU A 51 5.06 24.59 -5.74
N MET A 52 5.93 25.39 -6.35
CA MET A 52 7.13 24.96 -7.08
C MET A 52 8.32 24.70 -6.16
N ARG A 53 8.10 23.96 -5.08
CA ARG A 53 9.11 23.59 -4.07
C ARG A 53 8.80 22.20 -3.51
N PRO A 54 9.73 21.53 -2.82
CA PRO A 54 9.43 20.29 -2.13
C PRO A 54 8.25 20.49 -1.16
N VAL A 55 7.16 19.77 -1.38
CA VAL A 55 5.95 19.80 -0.55
C VAL A 55 5.48 18.37 -0.27
N LEU A 56 5.01 18.14 0.96
CA LEU A 56 4.34 16.90 1.32
C LEU A 56 2.85 17.04 1.02
N VAL A 57 2.31 16.15 0.19
CA VAL A 57 0.87 16.08 -0.11
C VAL A 57 0.28 14.86 0.57
N ILE A 58 -0.82 15.07 1.30
CA ILE A 58 -1.60 13.99 1.90
C ILE A 58 -2.98 13.96 1.23
N ASP A 59 -3.25 12.90 0.47
CA ASP A 59 -4.59 12.65 -0.08
C ASP A 59 -5.48 12.04 1.01
N ARG A 60 -6.30 12.89 1.63
CA ARG A 60 -7.24 12.49 2.67
C ARG A 60 -8.35 11.58 2.15
N ALA A 61 -8.78 11.74 0.90
CA ALA A 61 -9.86 10.95 0.33
C ALA A 61 -9.41 9.50 0.11
N ARG A 62 -8.21 9.30 -0.49
CA ARG A 62 -7.61 7.96 -0.60
C ARG A 62 -7.32 7.35 0.77
N LEU A 63 -6.85 8.13 1.74
CA LEU A 63 -6.64 7.65 3.11
C LEU A 63 -7.94 7.09 3.72
N SER A 64 -9.03 7.87 3.65
CA SER A 64 -10.35 7.44 4.15
C SER A 64 -10.88 6.20 3.43
N ALA A 65 -10.72 6.11 2.11
CA ALA A 65 -11.12 4.93 1.33
C ALA A 65 -10.35 3.67 1.76
N ASN A 66 -9.03 3.78 1.97
CA ASN A 66 -8.19 2.68 2.42
C ASN A 66 -8.58 2.22 3.83
N ILE A 67 -8.83 3.17 4.74
CA ILE A 67 -9.31 2.86 6.09
C ILE A 67 -10.61 2.06 6.03
N ALA A 68 -11.59 2.50 5.22
CA ALA A 68 -12.86 1.80 5.06
C ALA A 68 -12.68 0.37 4.53
N ALA A 69 -11.82 0.18 3.53
CA ALA A 69 -11.53 -1.13 2.95
C ALA A 69 -10.89 -2.10 3.98
N ILE A 70 -9.91 -1.62 4.75
CA ILE A 70 -9.25 -2.41 5.80
C ILE A 70 -10.23 -2.72 6.92
N ARG A 71 -11.00 -1.72 7.37
CA ARG A 71 -12.02 -1.91 8.40
C ARG A 71 -13.03 -2.99 8.02
N ALA A 72 -13.54 -2.97 6.78
CA ALA A 72 -14.46 -4.00 6.31
C ALA A 72 -13.88 -5.42 6.44
N SER A 73 -12.60 -5.58 6.11
CA SER A 73 -11.90 -6.87 6.19
C SER A 73 -11.69 -7.33 7.64
N VAL A 74 -11.33 -6.39 8.51
CA VAL A 74 -11.07 -6.62 9.95
C VAL A 74 -12.36 -6.96 10.68
N ASP A 75 -13.44 -6.23 10.41
CA ASP A 75 -14.76 -6.45 11.01
C ASP A 75 -15.33 -7.81 10.59
N ALA A 76 -15.19 -8.18 9.31
CA ALA A 76 -15.59 -9.50 8.80
C ALA A 76 -14.84 -10.64 9.51
N ALA A 77 -13.54 -10.46 9.79
CA ALA A 77 -12.72 -11.43 10.50
C ALA A 77 -12.81 -11.34 12.03
N ARG A 78 -13.56 -10.38 12.59
CA ARG A 78 -13.70 -10.09 14.03
C ARG A 78 -12.35 -9.92 14.74
N LEU A 79 -11.39 -9.31 14.07
CA LEU A 79 -10.03 -9.18 14.61
C LEU A 79 -9.92 -7.99 15.56
N PRO A 80 -9.27 -8.16 16.73
CA PRO A 80 -9.02 -7.07 17.66
C PRO A 80 -7.89 -6.15 17.15
N LEU A 81 -8.19 -5.31 16.17
CA LEU A 81 -7.18 -4.44 15.54
C LEU A 81 -6.60 -3.39 16.49
N ARG A 82 -5.28 -3.21 16.36
CA ARG A 82 -4.48 -2.14 16.95
C ARG A 82 -3.84 -1.31 15.84
N VAL A 83 -3.88 0.00 15.97
CA VAL A 83 -3.23 0.92 15.02
C VAL A 83 -1.75 1.07 15.39
N VAL A 84 -0.85 0.88 14.42
CA VAL A 84 0.60 0.92 14.63
C VAL A 84 1.12 2.34 14.42
N ALA A 85 1.70 2.96 15.44
CA ALA A 85 2.09 4.37 15.39
C ALA A 85 3.43 4.64 14.66
N LYS A 86 4.31 3.63 14.53
CA LYS A 86 5.71 3.83 14.08
C LYS A 86 5.87 4.44 12.69
N SER A 87 4.93 4.20 11.77
CA SER A 87 5.01 4.64 10.37
C SER A 87 4.28 5.96 10.10
N LEU A 88 3.52 6.48 11.08
CA LEU A 88 2.70 7.67 10.92
C LEU A 88 2.93 8.63 12.11
N PRO A 89 4.08 9.32 12.17
CA PRO A 89 4.43 10.23 13.27
C PRO A 89 3.69 11.59 13.15
N SER A 90 2.37 11.54 12.97
CA SER A 90 1.48 12.70 12.93
C SER A 90 0.28 12.40 13.82
N PRO A 91 0.16 13.04 15.00
CA PRO A 91 -0.96 12.85 15.90
C PRO A 91 -2.34 12.97 15.23
N ASP A 92 -2.53 14.01 14.42
CA ASP A 92 -3.82 14.26 13.78
C ASP A 92 -4.18 13.17 12.75
N LEU A 93 -3.21 12.70 11.97
CA LEU A 93 -3.44 11.60 11.02
C LEU A 93 -3.63 10.27 11.75
N LEU A 94 -2.90 10.05 12.85
CA LEU A 94 -3.08 8.87 13.69
C LEU A 94 -4.49 8.84 14.31
N GLY A 95 -4.96 9.97 14.84
CA GLY A 95 -6.32 10.14 15.32
C GLY A 95 -7.37 9.84 14.24
N ALA A 96 -7.22 10.41 13.04
CA ALA A 96 -8.13 10.15 11.92
C ALA A 96 -8.17 8.66 11.52
N VAL A 97 -7.03 7.96 11.58
CA VAL A 97 -6.99 6.51 11.34
C VAL A 97 -7.67 5.75 12.48
N MET A 98 -7.40 6.09 13.74
CA MET A 98 -8.04 5.46 14.91
C MET A 98 -9.56 5.60 14.86
N ASP A 99 -10.06 6.80 14.58
CA ASP A 99 -11.49 7.10 14.46
C ASP A 99 -12.11 6.29 13.31
N GLY A 100 -11.50 6.33 12.13
CA GLY A 100 -12.04 5.60 10.97
C GLY A 100 -11.96 4.08 11.10
N MET A 101 -10.99 3.57 11.85
CA MET A 101 -10.88 2.15 12.22
C MET A 101 -11.77 1.77 13.41
N GLY A 102 -12.38 2.73 14.11
CA GLY A 102 -13.15 2.50 15.32
C GLY A 102 -12.34 1.86 16.45
N SER A 103 -11.03 2.13 16.53
CA SER A 103 -10.13 1.50 17.50
C SER A 103 -9.32 2.53 18.26
N GLN A 104 -9.39 2.46 19.59
CA GLN A 104 -8.57 3.27 20.51
C GLN A 104 -7.27 2.58 20.93
N ARG A 105 -6.97 1.39 20.38
CA ARG A 105 -5.79 0.62 20.77
C ARG A 105 -4.62 0.96 19.86
N LEU A 106 -3.55 1.47 20.45
CA LEU A 106 -2.31 1.80 19.76
C LEU A 106 -1.23 0.74 20.02
N MET A 107 -0.36 0.54 19.03
CA MET A 107 0.88 -0.21 19.17
C MET A 107 2.05 0.76 19.03
N VAL A 108 2.77 0.94 20.13
CA VAL A 108 3.94 1.82 20.27
C VAL A 108 5.20 0.99 20.46
N PHE A 109 6.34 1.52 20.03
CA PHE A 109 7.60 0.75 19.94
C PHE A 109 8.76 1.37 20.74
N SER A 110 8.54 2.49 21.44
CA SER A 110 9.53 3.10 22.33
C SER A 110 8.85 3.85 23.47
N ALA A 111 9.55 3.97 24.60
CA ALA A 111 9.08 4.74 25.75
C ALA A 111 8.85 6.22 25.40
N GLU A 112 9.71 6.79 24.55
CA GLU A 112 9.57 8.18 24.11
C GLU A 112 8.32 8.38 23.25
N MET A 113 8.01 7.45 22.34
CA MET A 113 6.77 7.49 21.56
C MET A 113 5.53 7.38 22.45
N LEU A 114 5.57 6.51 23.46
CA LEU A 114 4.49 6.41 24.44
C LEU A 114 4.30 7.73 25.19
N ARG A 115 5.38 8.36 25.64
CA ARG A 115 5.35 9.65 26.36
C ARG A 115 4.73 10.77 25.52
N GLN A 116 4.99 10.78 24.21
CA GLN A 116 4.43 11.77 23.28
C GLN A 116 2.95 11.52 22.97
N LEU A 117 2.54 10.25 22.82
CA LEU A 117 1.18 9.89 22.40
C LEU A 117 0.18 9.76 23.55
N ALA A 118 0.62 9.39 24.75
CA ALA A 118 -0.26 9.16 25.90
C ALA A 118 -1.15 10.37 26.27
N PRO A 119 -0.65 11.63 26.25
CA PRO A 119 -1.50 12.79 26.52
C PRO A 119 -2.57 13.05 25.43
N LEU A 120 -2.31 12.59 24.20
CA LEU A 120 -3.15 12.86 23.03
C LEU A 120 -4.24 11.79 22.86
N HIS A 121 -4.00 10.58 23.35
CA HIS A 121 -4.90 9.44 23.24
C HIS A 121 -5.01 8.72 24.60
N PRO A 122 -5.90 9.17 25.52
CA PRO A 122 -6.00 8.65 26.88
C PRO A 122 -6.67 7.26 27.00
N GLY A 123 -6.98 6.60 25.87
CA GLY A 123 -7.47 5.23 25.84
C GLY A 123 -6.40 4.20 26.21
N PRO A 124 -6.75 2.91 26.35
CA PRO A 124 -5.77 1.88 26.68
C PRO A 124 -4.72 1.74 25.56
N ILE A 125 -3.50 2.21 25.83
CA ILE A 125 -2.30 2.01 24.99
C ILE A 125 -1.67 0.67 25.39
N ILE A 126 -2.43 -0.44 25.32
CA ILE A 126 -1.91 -1.79 25.59
C ILE A 126 -2.57 -2.81 24.67
#